data_AF-A0A3C1FPF8-F1
#
_entry.id   AF-A0A3C1FPF8-F1
#
_cell.length_a   1.000
_cell.length_b   1.000
_cell.length_c   1.000
_cell.angle_alpha   90.00
_cell.angle_beta   90.00
_cell.angle_gamma   90.00
#
_symmetry.space_group_name_H-M   'P 1'
#
loop_
_entity.id
_entity.type
_entity.pdbx_description
1 polymer ?
#
loop_
_entity_poly.entity_id
_entity_poly.type
_entity_poly.pdbx_seq_one_letter_code
_entity_poly.pdbx_strand_id
1 'polypeptide(L)'
;SVRITEKNIEKYAGVRRFRYGEAETEDQVGVVTGLAWTEVGGELLSIESVMLPGKGRMTTTGKLGDVMKESIEAASSFVRSRAPAFGIKPPLFER
;
A
#
# COMPACT_ATOMS: atom_id res chain seq x y z
N SER A 1 -29.87 35.12 11.29
CA SER A 1 -29.57 33.83 10.62
C SER A 1 -28.08 33.57 10.74
N VAL A 2 -27.66 32.30 10.84
CA VAL A 2 -26.24 31.94 10.87
C VAL A 2 -25.86 31.38 9.50
N ARG A 3 -24.78 31.91 8.91
CA ARG A 3 -24.24 31.40 7.64
C ARG A 3 -23.16 30.36 7.92
N ILE A 4 -23.42 29.12 7.56
CA ILE A 4 -22.44 28.02 7.67
C ILE A 4 -21.52 28.07 6.45
N THR A 5 -20.21 27.99 6.69
CA THR A 5 -19.13 28.04 5.69
C THR A 5 -18.06 27.01 6.05
N GLU A 6 -17.21 26.62 5.10
CA GLU A 6 -16.12 25.67 5.34
C GLU A 6 -15.18 26.10 6.49
N LYS A 7 -15.05 27.40 6.72
CA LYS A 7 -14.21 27.96 7.79
C LYS A 7 -14.83 27.84 9.18
N ASN A 8 -16.15 27.70 9.29
CA ASN A 8 -16.85 27.65 10.58
C ASN A 8 -17.55 26.32 10.87
N ILE A 9 -17.52 25.38 9.91
CA ILE A 9 -18.18 24.07 10.04
C ILE A 9 -17.67 23.28 11.26
N GLU A 10 -16.39 23.38 11.59
CA GLU A 10 -15.79 22.69 12.75
C GLU A 10 -16.39 23.14 14.09
N LYS A 11 -16.84 24.40 14.20
CA LYS A 11 -17.53 24.92 15.39
C LYS A 11 -18.88 24.24 15.64
N TYR A 12 -19.50 23.69 14.59
CA TYR A 12 -20.84 23.08 14.66
C TYR A 12 -20.81 21.55 14.56
N ALA A 13 -19.93 21.00 13.71
CA ALA A 13 -19.81 19.57 13.45
C ALA A 13 -18.68 18.89 14.25
N GLY A 14 -17.89 19.67 15.01
CA GLY A 14 -16.71 19.18 15.70
C GLY A 14 -15.54 18.92 14.76
N VAL A 15 -14.50 18.27 15.29
CA VAL A 15 -13.25 17.98 14.56
C VAL A 15 -13.52 17.08 13.35
N ARG A 16 -12.82 17.32 12.24
CA ARG A 16 -12.91 16.48 11.04
C ARG A 16 -12.55 15.04 11.37
N ARG A 17 -13.50 14.13 11.15
CA ARG A 17 -13.33 12.68 11.43
C ARG A 17 -12.66 11.91 10.30
N PHE A 18 -12.72 12.44 9.08
CA PHE A 18 -12.17 11.78 7.90
C PHE A 18 -11.33 12.78 7.11
N ARG A 19 -10.13 12.36 6.69
CA ARG A 19 -9.31 13.06 5.71
C ARG A 19 -9.47 12.33 4.39
N TYR A 20 -10.17 12.95 3.46
CA TYR A 20 -10.40 12.35 2.15
C TYR A 20 -9.28 12.78 1.22
N GLY A 21 -8.53 11.81 0.67
CA GLY A 21 -7.60 12.09 -0.43
C GLY A 21 -6.24 12.67 -0.06
N GLU A 22 -5.74 12.48 1.16
CA GLU A 22 -4.28 12.60 1.39
C GLU A 22 -3.61 11.35 0.79
N ALA A 23 -3.50 11.30 -0.54
CA ALA A 23 -2.52 10.43 -1.18
C ALA A 23 -1.13 10.90 -0.72
N GLU A 24 -0.21 9.96 -0.51
CA GLU A 24 1.19 10.29 -0.25
C GLU A 24 1.65 11.31 -1.29
N THR A 25 2.07 12.49 -0.82
CA THR A 25 2.31 13.66 -1.69
C THR A 25 3.65 13.57 -2.42
N GLU A 26 4.49 12.60 -2.04
CA GLU A 26 5.82 12.37 -2.59
C GLU A 26 6.02 10.88 -2.93
N ASP A 27 6.74 10.60 -4.01
CA ASP A 27 7.08 9.24 -4.42
C ASP A 27 8.04 8.59 -3.41
N GLN A 28 7.65 7.45 -2.85
CA GLN A 28 8.45 6.70 -1.88
C GLN A 28 8.85 5.32 -2.41
N VAL A 29 10.12 4.96 -2.22
CA VAL A 29 10.59 3.61 -2.55
C VAL A 29 9.97 2.60 -1.60
N GLY A 30 9.30 1.60 -2.17
CA GLY A 30 8.69 0.51 -1.42
C GLY A 30 7.23 0.75 -1.04
N VAL A 31 6.64 1.91 -1.38
CA VAL A 31 5.22 2.21 -1.16
C VAL A 31 4.52 2.36 -2.50
N VAL A 32 3.35 1.73 -2.66
CA VAL A 32 2.50 1.88 -3.85
C VAL A 32 1.04 2.04 -3.46
N THR A 33 0.31 2.84 -4.24
CA THR A 33 -1.14 3.00 -4.08
C THR A 33 -1.90 1.93 -4.86
N GLY A 34 -2.65 1.11 -4.15
CA GLY A 34 -3.62 0.16 -4.69
C GLY A 34 -5.05 0.68 -4.62
N LEU A 35 -5.90 0.10 -5.45
CA LEU A 35 -7.35 0.31 -5.41
C LEU A 35 -8.00 -0.95 -4.84
N ALA A 36 -8.79 -0.80 -3.79
CA ALA A 36 -9.62 -1.84 -3.24
C ALA A 36 -11.10 -1.56 -3.47
N TRP A 37 -11.89 -2.62 -3.54
CA TRP A 37 -13.34 -2.56 -3.56
C TRP A 37 -13.89 -3.06 -2.23
N THR A 38 -14.71 -2.24 -1.59
CA THR A 38 -15.47 -2.59 -0.40
C THR A 38 -16.96 -2.57 -0.72
N GLU A 39 -17.79 -3.12 0.17
CA GLU A 39 -19.25 -3.12 -0.01
C GLU A 39 -19.86 -1.71 -0.12
N VAL A 40 -19.18 -0.70 0.41
CA VAL A 40 -19.62 0.70 0.40
C VAL A 40 -18.93 1.56 -0.67
N GLY A 41 -18.07 0.97 -1.50
CA GLY A 41 -17.39 1.64 -2.61
C GLY A 41 -15.89 1.36 -2.70
N GLY A 42 -15.21 2.11 -3.57
CA GLY A 42 -13.76 2.01 -3.76
C GLY A 42 -12.99 2.69 -2.64
N GLU A 43 -11.90 2.07 -2.18
CA GLU A 43 -10.98 2.59 -1.18
C GLU A 43 -9.54 2.57 -1.71
N LEU A 44 -8.76 3.59 -1.36
CA LEU A 44 -7.33 3.62 -1.63
C LEU A 44 -6.60 2.80 -0.56
N LEU A 45 -5.72 1.89 -0.96
CA LEU A 45 -4.85 1.15 -0.06
C LEU A 45 -3.40 1.50 -0.31
N SER A 46 -2.63 1.74 0.74
CA SER A 46 -1.18 1.81 0.65
C SER A 46 -0.58 0.42 0.88
N ILE A 47 0.16 -0.09 -0.11
CA ILE A 47 0.90 -1.34 0.01
C ILE A 47 2.37 -0.99 0.22
N GLU A 48 2.93 -1.49 1.31
CA GLU A 48 4.31 -1.22 1.72
C GLU A 48 5.17 -2.47 1.61
N SER A 49 6.43 -2.27 1.23
CA SER A 49 7.43 -3.33 1.10
C SER A 49 8.79 -2.81 1.55
N VAL A 50 9.50 -3.64 2.33
CA VAL A 50 10.84 -3.32 2.82
C VAL A 50 11.75 -4.52 2.63
N MET A 51 12.98 -4.26 2.16
CA MET A 51 14.02 -5.27 2.08
C MET A 51 14.97 -5.10 3.26
N LEU A 52 15.10 -6.16 4.06
CA LEU A 52 16.04 -6.22 5.18
C LEU A 52 17.19 -7.19 4.85
N PRO A 53 18.42 -6.95 5.35
CA PRO A 53 19.50 -7.92 5.24
C PRO A 53 19.10 -9.26 5.87
N GLY A 54 19.27 -10.37 5.15
CA GLY A 54 18.91 -11.69 5.66
C GLY A 54 18.91 -12.79 4.61
N LYS A 55 18.28 -13.91 4.96
CA LYS A 55 18.22 -15.16 4.17
C LYS A 55 17.17 -15.14 3.04
N GLY A 56 16.60 -13.99 2.71
CA GLY A 56 15.61 -13.88 1.64
C GLY A 56 14.21 -14.43 1.98
N ARG A 57 13.89 -14.61 3.26
CA ARG A 57 12.53 -14.98 3.70
C ARG A 57 11.55 -13.83 3.45
N MET A 58 10.51 -14.10 2.67
CA MET A 58 9.39 -13.16 2.48
C MET A 58 8.37 -13.32 3.60
N THR A 59 7.92 -12.21 4.19
CA THR A 59 6.88 -12.19 5.22
C THR A 59 5.79 -11.21 4.81
N THR A 60 4.53 -11.61 4.93
CA THR A 60 3.37 -10.78 4.59
C THR A 60 2.52 -10.51 5.85
N THR A 61 2.02 -9.30 5.98
CA THR A 61 1.23 -8.82 7.14
C THR A 61 -0.02 -8.08 6.65
N GLY A 62 -0.89 -7.63 7.57
CA GLY A 62 -2.10 -6.87 7.20
C GLY A 62 -3.37 -7.71 7.02
N LYS A 63 -3.42 -8.91 7.61
CA LYS A 63 -4.60 -9.83 7.56
C LYS A 63 -5.07 -10.13 6.12
N LEU A 64 -4.11 -10.36 5.24
CA LEU A 64 -4.38 -10.68 3.83
C LEU A 64 -5.11 -12.02 3.71
N GLY A 65 -6.13 -12.05 2.85
CA GLY A 65 -6.78 -13.30 2.43
C GLY A 65 -5.88 -14.13 1.52
N ASP A 66 -6.26 -15.38 1.30
CA ASP A 66 -5.38 -16.34 0.60
C ASP A 66 -5.13 -15.97 -0.86
N VAL A 67 -6.13 -15.41 -1.55
CA VAL A 67 -5.98 -14.88 -2.93
C VAL A 67 -4.92 -13.78 -3.00
N MET A 68 -4.86 -12.91 -1.98
CA MET A 68 -3.87 -11.83 -1.97
C MET A 68 -2.47 -12.34 -1.63
N LYS A 69 -2.36 -13.37 -0.77
CA LYS A 69 -1.08 -14.06 -0.52
C LYS A 69 -0.54 -14.73 -1.78
N GLU A 70 -1.40 -15.44 -2.52
CA GLU A 70 -1.03 -16.08 -3.81
C GLU A 70 -0.57 -15.03 -4.83
N SER A 71 -1.28 -13.90 -4.92
CA SER A 71 -0.88 -12.79 -5.79
C SER A 71 0.51 -12.25 -5.47
N ILE A 72 0.86 -12.14 -4.17
CA ILE A 72 2.21 -11.72 -3.73
C ILE A 72 3.27 -12.75 -4.13
N GLU A 73 2.98 -14.05 -4.01
CA GLU A 73 3.90 -15.11 -4.45
C GLU A 73 4.12 -15.09 -5.97
N ALA A 74 3.06 -14.85 -6.75
CA ALA A 74 3.14 -14.69 -8.20
C ALA A 74 3.97 -13.46 -8.59
N ALA A 75 3.74 -12.32 -7.95
CA ALA A 75 4.50 -11.10 -8.17
C ALA A 75 5.99 -11.30 -7.83
N SER A 76 6.29 -11.93 -6.71
CA SER A 76 7.66 -12.28 -6.31
C SER A 76 8.34 -13.16 -7.35
N SER A 77 7.65 -14.19 -7.83
CA SER A 77 8.16 -15.09 -8.88
C SER A 77 8.43 -14.35 -10.19
N PHE A 78 7.53 -13.46 -10.59
CA PHE A 78 7.69 -12.63 -11.78
C PHE A 78 8.92 -11.71 -11.69
N VAL A 79 9.06 -10.97 -10.59
CA VAL A 79 10.20 -10.07 -10.37
C VAL A 79 11.51 -10.86 -10.35
N ARG A 80 11.56 -12.01 -9.67
CA ARG A 80 12.74 -12.88 -9.65
C ARG A 80 13.12 -13.38 -11.04
N SER A 81 12.15 -13.74 -11.88
CA SER A 81 12.40 -14.22 -13.25
C SER A 81 13.01 -13.15 -14.17
N ARG A 82 12.74 -11.87 -13.88
CA ARG A 82 13.20 -10.71 -14.67
C ARG A 82 14.24 -9.86 -13.95
N ALA A 83 14.70 -10.28 -12.77
CA ALA A 83 15.61 -9.50 -11.92
C ALA A 83 16.84 -8.96 -12.67
N PRO A 84 17.54 -9.75 -13.53
CA PRO A 84 18.67 -9.22 -14.29
C PRO A 84 18.31 -8.07 -15.23
N ALA A 85 17.13 -8.10 -15.85
CA ALA A 85 16.66 -7.05 -16.76
C ALA A 85 16.34 -5.74 -16.01
N PHE A 86 16.03 -5.82 -14.72
CA PHE A 86 15.78 -4.66 -13.86
C PHE A 86 17.02 -4.22 -13.05
N GLY A 87 18.20 -4.80 -13.31
CA GLY A 87 19.42 -4.50 -12.55
C GLY A 87 19.39 -4.99 -11.11
N ILE A 88 18.44 -5.87 -10.76
CA ILE A 88 18.33 -6.46 -9.42
C ILE A 88 19.26 -7.67 -9.38
N LYS A 89 20.20 -7.68 -8.43
CA LYS A 89 21.07 -8.83 -8.21
C LYS A 89 20.21 -10.03 -7.79
N PRO A 90 20.19 -11.13 -8.56
CA PRO A 90 19.41 -12.30 -8.19
C PRO A 90 19.87 -12.81 -6.83
N PRO A 91 18.94 -13.20 -5.93
CA PRO A 91 19.33 -13.87 -4.70
C PRO A 91 20.15 -15.12 -5.06
N LEU A 92 21.31 -15.27 -4.43
CA LEU A 92 22.08 -16.51 -4.51
C LEU A 92 21.17 -17.59 -3.92
N PHE A 93 20.74 -18.54 -4.76
CA PHE A 93 19.88 -19.65 -4.32
C PHE A 93 20.46 -20.25 -3.03
N GLU A 94 19.65 -20.33 -1.96
CA GLU A 94 19.97 -21.22 -0.86
C GLU A 94 20.01 -22.63 -1.46
N ARG A 95 21.20 -23.23 -1.50
CA ARG A 95 21.38 -24.65 -1.75
C ARG A 95 21.10 -25.41 -0.47
#